data_AF-A0A645D4I2-F1
#
_entry.id   AF-A0A645D4I2-F1
#
_cell.length_a   1.000
_cell.length_b   1.000
_cell.length_c   1.000
_cell.angle_alpha   90.00
_cell.angle_beta   90.00
_cell.angle_gamma   90.00
#
_symmetry.space_group_name_H-M   'P 1'
#
loop_
_entity.id
_entity.type
_entity.pdbx_description
1 polymer ?
#
loop_
_entity_poly.entity_id
_entity_poly.type
_entity_poly.pdbx_seq_one_letter_code
_entity_poly.pdbx_strand_id
1 'polypeptide(L)'
;MDDAQGSRAAADKLIAACEEGVDLSGTEWEAEWQKNGKVCSCDACKLATEVLENKDLLTKQSVWVFGGDGWAYDIGYGGLDHVLAMDEDINVLVMDTELYSNTGGQSSKATPTGSVVKFAAAGKRTKKKDIGLMAMSYGYVYVAKVAMGANPNQLMKAITEAEAYKGPSLIIAYAPCINHGINMGHSQLEEKKAVEAGYWPLYRYNPDLAKEGKNPFTLDSKDPTGSFRDFILGEVRYASLKKAFPDVADELFDRAEKEAKEKIDYYKKLNSME
;
A
#
# COMPACT_ATOMS: atom_id res chain seq x y z
N MET A 1 -11.08 21.89 -2.93
CA MET A 1 -10.90 21.75 -1.47
C MET A 1 -10.69 20.28 -1.07
N ASP A 2 -10.74 19.35 -2.03
CA ASP A 2 -10.85 17.91 -1.75
C ASP A 2 -9.50 17.17 -1.69
N ASP A 3 -8.40 17.94 -1.70
CA ASP A 3 -7.02 17.48 -1.51
C ASP A 3 -6.32 18.27 -0.38
N ALA A 4 -5.20 17.75 0.11
CA ALA A 4 -4.48 18.33 1.25
C ALA A 4 -3.93 19.74 0.96
N GLN A 5 -3.47 19.99 -0.27
CA GLN A 5 -2.89 21.29 -0.64
C GLN A 5 -3.96 22.38 -0.73
N GLY A 6 -5.08 22.09 -1.38
CA GLY A 6 -6.20 22.99 -1.55
C GLY A 6 -6.93 23.26 -0.24
N SER A 7 -7.11 22.24 0.61
CA SER A 7 -7.67 22.43 1.96
C SER A 7 -6.74 23.26 2.85
N ARG A 8 -5.43 23.03 2.81
CA ARG A 8 -4.45 23.86 3.54
C ARG A 8 -4.51 25.33 3.10
N ALA A 9 -4.48 25.60 1.80
CA ALA A 9 -4.53 26.97 1.29
C ALA A 9 -5.84 27.69 1.66
N ALA A 10 -6.96 26.96 1.75
CA ALA A 10 -8.22 27.51 2.23
C ALA A 10 -8.21 27.72 3.76
N ALA A 11 -7.64 26.76 4.51
CA ALA A 11 -7.48 26.84 5.95
C ALA A 11 -6.64 28.05 6.36
N ASP A 12 -5.50 28.29 5.70
CA ASP A 12 -4.62 29.44 5.99
C ASP A 12 -5.37 30.77 5.86
N LYS A 13 -6.22 30.90 4.83
CA LYS A 13 -7.05 32.11 4.63
C LYS A 13 -8.12 32.25 5.72
N LEU A 14 -8.78 31.15 6.09
CA LEU A 14 -9.81 31.15 7.12
C LEU A 14 -9.21 31.48 8.49
N ILE A 15 -8.08 30.86 8.83
CA ILE A 15 -7.34 31.12 10.07
C ILE A 15 -6.97 32.60 10.15
N ALA A 16 -6.36 33.15 9.09
CA ALA A 16 -5.99 34.57 9.08
C ALA A 16 -7.21 35.50 9.27
N ALA A 17 -8.33 35.20 8.60
CA ALA A 17 -9.56 35.98 8.76
C ALA A 17 -10.16 35.86 10.17
N CYS A 18 -10.10 34.68 10.79
CA CYS A 18 -10.56 34.47 12.16
C CYS A 18 -9.65 35.16 13.17
N GLU A 19 -8.32 35.11 13.00
CA GLU A 19 -7.34 35.80 13.85
C GLU A 19 -7.54 37.32 13.80
N GLU A 20 -7.72 37.89 12.59
CA GLU A 20 -8.05 39.31 12.42
C GLU A 20 -9.42 39.66 13.03
N GLY A 21 -10.42 38.80 12.83
CA GLY A 21 -11.80 39.06 13.29
C GLY A 21 -12.00 38.98 14.80
N VAL A 22 -11.11 38.32 15.55
CA VAL A 22 -11.16 38.26 17.03
C VAL A 22 -10.26 39.29 17.71
N ASP A 23 -9.38 39.95 16.97
CA ASP A 23 -8.55 41.05 17.46
C ASP A 23 -9.31 42.38 17.32
N LEU A 24 -9.86 42.88 18.43
CA LEU A 24 -10.60 44.14 18.45
C LEU A 24 -9.72 45.37 18.72
N SER A 25 -8.40 45.23 18.63
CA SER A 25 -7.45 46.34 18.80
C SER A 25 -7.70 47.45 17.76
N GLY A 26 -7.72 48.71 18.19
CA GLY A 26 -7.96 49.88 17.33
C GLY A 26 -9.42 50.09 16.90
N THR A 27 -10.35 49.26 17.38
CA THR A 27 -11.80 49.42 17.12
C THR A 27 -12.49 50.19 18.24
N GLU A 28 -13.72 50.65 18.01
CA GLU A 28 -14.55 51.29 19.04
C GLU A 28 -14.85 50.38 20.26
N TRP A 29 -14.67 49.06 20.10
CA TRP A 29 -14.95 48.04 21.12
C TRP A 29 -13.71 47.64 21.95
N GLU A 30 -12.52 48.16 21.64
CA GLU A 30 -11.24 47.74 22.26
C GLU A 30 -11.27 47.89 23.79
N ALA A 31 -11.78 49.00 24.30
CA ALA A 31 -11.77 49.28 25.75
C ALA A 31 -12.63 48.29 26.56
N GLU A 32 -13.74 47.83 25.99
CA GLU A 32 -14.60 46.82 26.62
C GLU A 32 -14.01 45.42 26.46
N TRP A 33 -13.47 45.11 25.28
CA TRP A 33 -12.78 43.86 24.98
C TRP A 33 -11.59 43.62 25.92
N GLN A 34 -10.74 44.63 26.16
CA GLN A 34 -9.63 44.53 27.10
C GLN A 34 -10.09 44.30 28.55
N LYS A 35 -11.18 44.96 28.98
CA LYS A 35 -11.77 44.73 30.31
C LYS A 35 -12.30 43.31 30.48
N ASN A 36 -12.81 42.72 29.41
CA ASN A 36 -13.29 41.34 29.37
C ASN A 36 -12.17 40.32 29.10
N GLY A 37 -10.90 40.69 29.29
CA GLY A 37 -9.77 39.77 29.13
C GLY A 37 -9.48 39.39 27.68
N LYS A 38 -9.77 40.28 26.72
CA LYS A 38 -9.69 40.03 25.27
C LYS A 38 -10.65 38.95 24.78
N VAL A 39 -11.84 38.89 25.39
CA VAL A 39 -12.91 37.99 24.98
C VAL A 39 -14.13 38.82 24.57
N CYS A 40 -14.61 38.60 23.35
CA CYS A 40 -15.87 39.15 22.85
C CYS A 40 -16.92 38.03 22.81
N SER A 41 -18.11 38.29 23.37
CA SER A 41 -19.18 37.29 23.50
C SER A 41 -20.19 37.31 22.35
N CYS A 42 -19.98 38.14 21.33
CA CYS A 42 -20.83 38.13 20.13
C CYS A 42 -20.66 36.81 19.38
N ASP A 43 -21.68 36.44 18.62
CA ASP A 43 -21.72 35.13 17.96
C ASP A 43 -20.58 34.97 16.93
N ALA A 44 -20.20 36.06 16.24
CA ALA A 44 -19.12 36.03 15.27
C ALA A 44 -17.76 35.70 15.92
N CYS A 45 -17.42 36.37 17.04
CA CYS A 45 -16.16 36.10 17.73
C CYS A 45 -16.14 34.70 18.35
N LYS A 46 -17.26 34.20 18.89
CA LYS A 46 -17.37 32.83 19.39
C LYS A 46 -17.07 31.79 18.30
N LEU A 47 -17.73 31.92 17.15
CA LEU A 47 -17.53 31.01 16.02
C LEU A 47 -16.09 31.08 15.48
N ALA A 48 -15.52 32.29 15.38
CA ALA A 48 -14.13 32.46 14.95
C ALA A 48 -13.15 31.82 15.95
N THR A 49 -13.36 31.97 17.25
CA THR A 49 -12.55 31.30 18.27
C THR A 49 -12.68 29.78 18.19
N GLU A 50 -13.89 29.23 18.01
CA GLU A 50 -14.10 27.78 17.83
C GLU A 50 -13.34 27.23 16.61
N VAL A 51 -13.34 27.96 15.50
CA VAL A 51 -12.54 27.62 14.30
C VAL A 51 -11.05 27.62 14.61
N LEU A 52 -10.55 28.61 15.37
CA LEU A 52 -9.14 28.70 15.75
C LEU A 52 -8.71 27.59 16.72
N GLU A 53 -9.61 27.18 17.62
CA GLU A 53 -9.40 26.06 18.55
C GLU A 53 -9.31 24.71 17.83
N ASN A 54 -10.02 24.56 16.71
CA ASN A 54 -10.08 23.33 15.90
C ASN A 54 -9.34 23.45 14.56
N LYS A 55 -8.37 24.36 14.45
CA LYS A 55 -7.70 24.69 13.18
C LYS A 55 -6.90 23.53 12.57
N ASP A 56 -6.53 22.55 13.37
CA ASP A 56 -5.86 21.31 12.96
C ASP A 56 -6.76 20.39 12.13
N LEU A 57 -8.08 20.54 12.24
CA LEU A 57 -9.08 19.78 11.46
C LEU A 57 -9.37 20.38 10.07
N LEU A 58 -8.90 21.61 9.80
CA LEU A 58 -9.21 22.32 8.56
C LEU A 58 -8.48 21.77 7.33
N THR A 59 -7.25 21.30 7.52
CA THR A 59 -6.51 20.63 6.44
C THR A 59 -6.98 19.20 6.33
N LYS A 60 -7.29 18.76 5.10
CA LYS A 60 -7.68 17.37 4.82
C LYS A 60 -6.58 16.43 5.31
N GLN A 61 -6.97 15.47 6.14
CA GLN A 61 -6.08 14.43 6.64
C GLN A 61 -5.98 13.27 5.64
N SER A 62 -4.83 12.61 5.59
CA SER A 62 -4.60 11.40 4.79
C SER A 62 -4.51 10.22 5.74
N VAL A 63 -5.49 9.32 5.69
CA VAL A 63 -5.58 8.18 6.62
C VAL A 63 -4.83 6.99 6.03
N TRP A 64 -3.84 6.49 6.78
CA TRP A 64 -3.00 5.36 6.37
C TRP A 64 -3.07 4.20 7.37
N VAL A 65 -3.22 2.98 6.83
CA VAL A 65 -3.17 1.72 7.56
C VAL A 65 -1.94 0.95 7.12
N PHE A 66 -0.99 0.76 8.03
CA PHE A 66 0.25 0.03 7.76
C PHE A 66 0.22 -1.35 8.41
N GLY A 67 0.63 -2.37 7.66
CA GLY A 67 0.81 -3.71 8.21
C GLY A 67 1.64 -4.63 7.33
N GLY A 68 2.06 -5.75 7.92
CA GLY A 68 2.76 -6.80 7.20
C GLY A 68 1.81 -7.80 6.53
N ASP A 69 2.37 -8.75 5.78
CA ASP A 69 1.57 -9.78 5.11
C ASP A 69 0.80 -10.68 6.08
N GLY A 70 1.34 -10.99 7.26
CA GLY A 70 0.61 -11.78 8.25
C GLY A 70 -0.68 -11.13 8.76
N TRP A 71 -0.73 -9.80 8.81
CA TRP A 71 -1.98 -9.09 9.10
C TRP A 71 -2.91 -9.15 7.87
N ALA A 72 -2.45 -8.67 6.72
CA ALA A 72 -3.29 -8.47 5.56
C ALA A 72 -3.79 -9.78 4.90
N TYR A 73 -3.00 -10.85 4.94
CA TYR A 73 -3.34 -12.11 4.28
C TYR A 73 -4.05 -13.09 5.20
N ASP A 74 -3.75 -13.04 6.50
CA ASP A 74 -4.21 -14.01 7.50
C ASP A 74 -5.18 -13.41 8.53
N ILE A 75 -4.69 -12.93 9.68
CA ILE A 75 -5.54 -12.63 10.84
C ILE A 75 -6.42 -11.40 10.65
N GLY A 76 -5.93 -10.40 9.94
CA GLY A 76 -6.64 -9.14 9.69
C GLY A 76 -7.42 -9.12 8.37
N TYR A 77 -7.33 -10.18 7.54
CA TYR A 77 -7.89 -10.14 6.20
C TYR A 77 -9.40 -9.90 6.19
N GLY A 78 -10.17 -10.48 7.11
CA GLY A 78 -11.62 -10.25 7.15
C GLY A 78 -11.97 -8.78 7.45
N GLY A 79 -11.18 -8.11 8.30
CA GLY A 79 -11.35 -6.69 8.57
C GLY A 79 -10.87 -5.81 7.41
N LEU A 80 -9.74 -6.17 6.79
CA LEU A 80 -9.21 -5.49 5.61
C LEU A 80 -10.21 -5.54 4.45
N ASP A 81 -10.73 -6.73 4.14
CA ASP A 81 -11.75 -6.93 3.11
C ASP A 81 -12.98 -6.06 3.37
N HIS A 82 -13.48 -6.05 4.62
CA HIS A 82 -14.61 -5.22 5.00
C HIS A 82 -14.34 -3.72 4.82
N VAL A 83 -13.19 -3.22 5.30
CA VAL A 83 -12.82 -1.80 5.18
C VAL A 83 -12.66 -1.37 3.72
N LEU A 84 -12.04 -2.20 2.88
CA LEU A 84 -11.94 -1.93 1.45
C LEU A 84 -13.32 -1.93 0.77
N ALA A 85 -14.26 -2.74 1.25
CA ALA A 85 -15.61 -2.80 0.69
C ALA A 85 -16.50 -1.60 1.08
N MET A 86 -16.16 -0.84 2.13
CA MET A 86 -16.94 0.29 2.63
C MET A 86 -16.89 1.54 1.71
N ASP A 87 -15.98 1.56 0.73
CA ASP A 87 -15.80 2.68 -0.22
C ASP A 87 -15.43 4.02 0.46
N GLU A 88 -14.67 3.95 1.54
CA GLU A 88 -14.16 5.12 2.27
C GLU A 88 -12.75 5.52 1.80
N ASP A 89 -12.42 6.82 1.86
CA ASP A 89 -11.11 7.38 1.48
C ASP A 89 -10.02 6.98 2.51
N ILE A 90 -9.39 5.83 2.26
CA ILE A 90 -8.38 5.24 3.13
C ILE A 90 -7.27 4.56 2.32
N ASN A 91 -6.03 4.76 2.75
CA ASN A 91 -4.84 4.18 2.12
C ASN A 91 -4.29 3.02 2.96
N VAL A 92 -4.19 1.83 2.36
CA VAL A 92 -3.61 0.65 3.00
C VAL A 92 -2.27 0.32 2.37
N LEU A 93 -1.21 0.24 3.18
CA LEU A 93 0.11 -0.21 2.77
C LEU A 93 0.44 -1.56 3.43
N VAL A 94 0.53 -2.59 2.59
CA VAL A 94 0.97 -3.93 2.98
C VAL A 94 2.44 -4.09 2.63
N MET A 95 3.29 -4.21 3.64
CA MET A 95 4.71 -4.56 3.50
C MET A 95 4.84 -6.08 3.49
N ASP A 96 4.86 -6.66 2.29
CA ASP A 96 4.81 -8.10 2.09
C ASP A 96 6.21 -8.71 2.11
N THR A 97 6.58 -9.26 3.27
CA THR A 97 7.81 -10.04 3.44
C THR A 97 7.57 -11.53 3.23
N GLU A 98 6.34 -11.94 2.92
CA GLU A 98 5.92 -13.31 2.62
C GLU A 98 6.11 -14.31 3.77
N LEU A 99 6.27 -13.82 5.00
CA LEU A 99 6.43 -14.60 6.22
C LEU A 99 6.22 -13.71 7.44
N TYR A 100 5.92 -14.28 8.60
CA TYR A 100 5.79 -13.48 9.82
C TYR A 100 7.18 -13.12 10.35
N SER A 101 7.75 -12.02 9.86
CA SER A 101 9.15 -11.64 10.11
C SER A 101 9.42 -11.44 11.61
N ASN A 102 8.58 -10.64 12.28
CA ASN A 102 8.80 -10.26 13.68
C ASN A 102 8.84 -11.47 14.63
N THR A 103 7.98 -12.48 14.41
CA THR A 103 7.89 -13.66 15.27
C THR A 103 8.89 -14.76 14.87
N GLY A 104 9.84 -14.45 13.98
CA GLY A 104 10.94 -15.33 13.62
C GLY A 104 10.64 -16.27 12.46
N GLY A 105 9.81 -15.84 11.51
CA GLY A 105 9.64 -16.45 10.19
C GLY A 105 8.71 -17.66 10.13
N GLN A 106 7.46 -17.48 10.57
CA GLN A 106 6.37 -18.42 10.37
C GLN A 106 5.76 -18.29 8.97
N SER A 107 5.21 -19.40 8.47
CA SER A 107 4.40 -19.38 7.24
C SER A 107 3.19 -18.47 7.38
N SER A 108 2.93 -17.71 6.32
CA SER A 108 1.72 -16.93 6.08
C SER A 108 0.98 -17.45 4.84
N LYS A 109 -0.24 -16.96 4.59
CA LYS A 109 -0.90 -17.17 3.28
C LYS A 109 -0.21 -16.41 2.14
N ALA A 110 0.66 -15.44 2.46
CA ALA A 110 1.51 -14.76 1.50
C ALA A 110 2.79 -15.53 1.16
N THR A 111 3.17 -16.53 1.96
CA THR A 111 4.32 -17.39 1.67
C THR A 111 4.10 -18.11 0.31
N PRO A 112 5.10 -18.09 -0.58
CA PRO A 112 5.05 -18.72 -1.90
C PRO A 112 5.22 -20.25 -1.83
N THR A 113 4.85 -20.95 -2.90
CA THR A 113 5.16 -22.38 -3.07
C THR A 113 6.67 -22.62 -2.94
N GLY A 114 7.09 -23.69 -2.26
CA GLY A 114 8.50 -24.09 -2.18
C GLY A 114 9.35 -23.35 -1.14
N SER A 115 8.86 -22.25 -0.56
CA SER A 115 9.59 -21.55 0.51
C SER A 115 9.55 -22.33 1.82
N VAL A 116 10.71 -22.42 2.48
CA VAL A 116 10.94 -23.05 3.78
C VAL A 116 10.89 -21.98 4.87
N VAL A 117 9.92 -22.14 5.75
CA VAL A 117 9.65 -21.28 6.91
C VAL A 117 9.14 -22.14 8.06
N LYS A 118 9.03 -21.58 9.28
CA LYS A 118 8.41 -22.32 10.40
C LYS A 118 6.97 -22.69 10.05
N PHE A 119 6.58 -23.92 10.40
CA PHE A 119 5.31 -24.57 9.98
C PHE A 119 5.21 -24.94 8.49
N ALA A 120 6.29 -24.76 7.71
CA ALA A 120 6.42 -25.25 6.34
C ALA A 120 7.87 -25.75 6.07
N ALA A 121 8.39 -26.60 6.97
CA ALA A 121 9.80 -27.03 6.96
C ALA A 121 10.21 -27.80 5.69
N ALA A 122 9.27 -28.48 5.03
CA ALA A 122 9.48 -29.20 3.78
C ALA A 122 8.97 -28.42 2.55
N GLY A 123 8.97 -27.09 2.63
CA GLY A 123 8.44 -26.20 1.60
C GLY A 123 6.92 -26.07 1.66
N LYS A 124 6.41 -24.85 1.49
CA LYS A 124 4.96 -24.61 1.46
C LYS A 124 4.31 -25.27 0.24
N ARG A 125 3.19 -25.95 0.49
CA ARG A 125 2.48 -26.80 -0.49
C ARG A 125 1.37 -26.11 -1.24
N THR A 126 0.96 -24.91 -0.83
CA THR A 126 -0.06 -24.12 -1.53
C THR A 126 0.55 -22.86 -2.11
N LYS A 127 0.02 -22.40 -3.24
CA LYS A 127 0.44 -21.14 -3.86
C LYS A 127 0.18 -19.94 -2.94
N LYS A 128 0.87 -18.82 -3.24
CA LYS A 128 0.62 -17.52 -2.59
C LYS A 128 -0.82 -17.07 -2.87
N LYS A 129 -1.57 -16.71 -1.82
CA LYS A 129 -2.88 -16.06 -1.94
C LYS A 129 -2.71 -14.74 -2.68
N ASP A 130 -3.63 -14.40 -3.58
CA ASP A 130 -3.55 -13.15 -4.35
C ASP A 130 -4.57 -12.13 -3.83
N ILE A 131 -4.20 -11.36 -2.79
CA ILE A 131 -5.12 -10.37 -2.20
C ILE A 131 -5.37 -9.18 -3.13
N GLY A 132 -4.42 -8.86 -4.01
CA GLY A 132 -4.60 -7.79 -4.98
C GLY A 132 -5.69 -8.15 -5.98
N LEU A 133 -5.67 -9.38 -6.51
CA LEU A 133 -6.75 -9.85 -7.39
C LEU A 133 -8.11 -9.95 -6.67
N MET A 134 -8.13 -10.33 -5.40
CA MET A 134 -9.36 -10.33 -4.60
C MET A 134 -9.91 -8.91 -4.43
N ALA A 135 -9.07 -7.93 -4.07
CA ALA A 135 -9.47 -6.54 -3.92
C ALA A 135 -9.95 -5.92 -5.25
N MET A 136 -9.29 -6.25 -6.37
CA MET A 136 -9.71 -5.81 -7.71
C MET A 136 -11.14 -6.29 -8.09
N SER A 137 -11.65 -7.35 -7.47
CA SER A 137 -12.99 -7.86 -7.77
C SER A 137 -14.13 -6.93 -7.34
N TYR A 138 -13.88 -6.00 -6.42
CA TYR A 138 -14.85 -4.96 -6.05
C TYR A 138 -15.07 -3.93 -7.17
N GLY A 139 -14.05 -3.67 -7.99
CA GLY A 139 -14.10 -2.71 -9.09
C GLY A 139 -13.89 -1.24 -8.68
N TYR A 140 -14.19 -0.88 -7.43
CA TYR A 140 -14.03 0.48 -6.87
C TYR A 140 -12.87 0.62 -5.88
N VAL A 141 -12.04 -0.41 -5.74
CA VAL A 141 -10.83 -0.36 -4.89
C VAL A 141 -9.62 -0.10 -5.78
N TYR A 142 -8.85 0.96 -5.51
CA TYR A 142 -7.55 1.15 -6.15
C TYR A 142 -6.58 0.08 -5.63
N VAL A 143 -5.88 -0.62 -6.53
CA VAL A 143 -4.93 -1.67 -6.13
C VAL A 143 -3.62 -1.48 -6.86
N ALA A 144 -2.50 -1.44 -6.14
CA ALA A 144 -1.18 -1.44 -6.74
C ALA A 144 -0.27 -2.49 -6.12
N LYS A 145 0.56 -3.11 -6.96
CA LYS A 145 1.63 -4.01 -6.54
C LYS A 145 2.95 -3.42 -6.98
N VAL A 146 3.83 -3.18 -6.01
CA VAL A 146 5.02 -2.34 -6.17
C VAL A 146 6.27 -3.03 -5.64
N ALA A 147 7.43 -2.64 -6.16
CA ALA A 147 8.75 -3.00 -5.64
C ALA A 147 9.72 -1.85 -5.96
N MET A 148 10.23 -1.21 -4.91
CA MET A 148 11.07 -0.01 -5.00
C MET A 148 12.32 -0.25 -5.83
N GLY A 149 13.04 -1.34 -5.56
CA GLY A 149 14.32 -1.64 -6.20
C GLY A 149 14.19 -2.01 -7.67
N ALA A 150 13.00 -2.45 -8.10
CA ALA A 150 12.71 -2.75 -9.49
C ALA A 150 12.32 -1.52 -10.31
N ASN A 151 11.45 -0.66 -9.77
CA ASN A 151 11.00 0.54 -10.47
C ASN A 151 10.53 1.64 -9.48
N PRO A 152 11.44 2.52 -9.05
CA PRO A 152 11.11 3.62 -8.14
C PRO A 152 10.05 4.58 -8.71
N ASN A 153 10.05 4.80 -10.02
CA ASN A 153 9.07 5.67 -10.67
C ASN A 153 7.67 5.06 -10.64
N GLN A 154 7.55 3.75 -10.81
CA GLN A 154 6.27 3.04 -10.68
C GLN A 154 5.74 3.08 -9.25
N LEU A 155 6.62 2.92 -8.25
CA LEU A 155 6.26 3.08 -6.84
C LEU A 155 5.71 4.49 -6.56
N MET A 156 6.43 5.53 -6.98
CA MET A 156 5.98 6.92 -6.78
C MET A 156 4.64 7.17 -7.45
N LYS A 157 4.47 6.70 -8.69
CA LYS A 157 3.20 6.81 -9.42
C LYS A 157 2.05 6.12 -8.68
N ALA A 158 2.26 4.90 -8.21
CA ALA A 158 1.26 4.13 -7.48
C ALA A 158 0.84 4.82 -6.17
N ILE A 159 1.80 5.32 -5.38
CA ILE A 159 1.51 6.03 -4.12
C ILE A 159 0.74 7.33 -4.40
N THR A 160 1.16 8.11 -5.38
CA THR A 160 0.49 9.37 -5.72
C THR A 160 -0.93 9.14 -6.25
N GLU A 161 -1.14 8.14 -7.11
CA GLU A 161 -2.48 7.80 -7.59
C GLU A 161 -3.38 7.27 -6.46
N ALA A 162 -2.86 6.38 -5.61
CA ALA A 162 -3.60 5.82 -4.48
C ALA A 162 -4.06 6.91 -3.49
N GLU A 163 -3.20 7.85 -3.14
CA GLU A 163 -3.52 8.93 -2.20
C GLU A 163 -4.49 9.95 -2.81
N ALA A 164 -4.39 10.19 -4.12
CA ALA A 164 -5.30 11.09 -4.82
C ALA A 164 -6.70 10.48 -5.03
N TYR A 165 -6.80 9.16 -5.12
CA TYR A 165 -8.04 8.42 -5.34
C TYR A 165 -9.04 8.68 -4.20
N LYS A 166 -10.29 9.01 -4.53
CA LYS A 166 -11.34 9.32 -3.55
C LYS A 166 -12.11 8.06 -3.18
N GLY A 167 -11.41 7.12 -2.55
CA GLY A 167 -11.95 5.83 -2.16
C GLY A 167 -10.86 4.93 -1.57
N PRO A 168 -11.14 3.62 -1.42
CA PRO A 168 -10.23 2.70 -0.76
C PRO A 168 -9.05 2.34 -1.68
N SER A 169 -7.84 2.43 -1.13
CA SER A 169 -6.59 2.15 -1.83
C SER A 169 -5.79 1.05 -1.13
N LEU A 170 -5.33 0.06 -1.89
CA LEU A 170 -4.48 -1.04 -1.41
C LEU A 170 -3.15 -1.08 -2.18
N ILE A 171 -2.04 -0.83 -1.48
CA ILE A 171 -0.69 -0.94 -2.01
C ILE A 171 0.00 -2.15 -1.39
N ILE A 172 0.47 -3.07 -2.22
CA ILE A 172 1.20 -4.28 -1.82
C ILE A 172 2.66 -4.11 -2.24
N ALA A 173 3.53 -3.80 -1.29
CA ALA A 173 4.95 -3.56 -1.52
C ALA A 173 5.78 -4.81 -1.18
N TYR A 174 6.62 -5.26 -2.12
CA TYR A 174 7.61 -6.31 -1.81
C TYR A 174 8.63 -5.78 -0.81
N ALA A 175 8.83 -6.51 0.28
CA ALA A 175 9.75 -6.12 1.35
C ALA A 175 10.78 -7.23 1.59
N PRO A 176 11.99 -7.14 1.00
CA PRO A 176 13.07 -8.07 1.29
C PRO A 176 13.38 -8.12 2.79
N CYS A 177 13.56 -9.32 3.33
CA CYS A 177 13.69 -9.55 4.75
C CYS A 177 14.89 -10.45 5.05
N ILE A 178 15.52 -10.27 6.23
CA ILE A 178 16.58 -11.15 6.72
C ILE A 178 16.17 -12.64 6.73
N ASN A 179 14.88 -12.93 6.90
CA ASN A 179 14.34 -14.30 6.90
C ASN A 179 14.30 -14.94 5.51
N HIS A 180 14.49 -14.17 4.43
CA HIS A 180 14.73 -14.74 3.10
C HIS A 180 16.13 -15.36 3.02
N GLY A 181 17.05 -14.92 3.89
CA GLY A 181 18.43 -15.35 3.94
C GLY A 181 19.22 -14.85 2.73
N ILE A 182 19.17 -13.54 2.54
CA ILE A 182 19.87 -12.79 1.49
C ILE A 182 20.90 -11.84 2.14
N ASN A 183 21.81 -11.31 1.33
CA ASN A 183 22.65 -10.20 1.76
C ASN A 183 21.82 -8.89 1.74
N MET A 184 21.44 -8.40 2.92
CA MET A 184 20.61 -7.19 3.06
C MET A 184 21.26 -5.92 2.49
N GLY A 185 22.59 -5.88 2.32
CA GLY A 185 23.26 -4.79 1.62
C GLY A 185 22.83 -4.64 0.15
N HIS A 186 22.21 -5.68 -0.42
CA HIS A 186 21.71 -5.72 -1.79
C HIS A 186 20.18 -5.87 -1.86
N SER A 187 19.43 -5.47 -0.83
CA SER A 187 17.97 -5.64 -0.78
C SER A 187 17.23 -5.07 -2.01
N GLN A 188 17.61 -3.86 -2.45
CA GLN A 188 17.03 -3.22 -3.65
C GLN A 188 17.33 -4.02 -4.93
N LEU A 189 18.52 -4.62 -5.02
CA LEU A 189 18.86 -5.49 -6.15
C LEU A 189 18.02 -6.77 -6.12
N GLU A 190 17.70 -7.29 -4.92
CA GLU A 190 16.84 -8.46 -4.78
C GLU A 190 15.40 -8.18 -5.24
N GLU A 191 14.85 -7.02 -4.92
CA GLU A 191 13.56 -6.57 -5.47
C GLU A 191 13.58 -6.50 -7.00
N LYS A 192 14.66 -5.94 -7.57
CA LYS A 192 14.83 -5.87 -9.03
C LYS A 192 14.82 -7.26 -9.66
N LYS A 193 15.61 -8.19 -9.12
CA LYS A 193 15.66 -9.58 -9.61
C LYS A 193 14.31 -10.28 -9.48
N ALA A 194 13.57 -10.05 -8.40
CA ALA A 194 12.24 -10.62 -8.20
C ALA A 194 11.28 -10.23 -9.33
N VAL A 195 11.32 -8.97 -9.77
CA VAL A 195 10.50 -8.51 -10.91
C VAL A 195 11.03 -9.05 -12.24
N GLU A 196 12.35 -8.98 -12.48
CA GLU A 196 12.97 -9.47 -13.72
C GLU A 196 12.77 -10.97 -13.93
N ALA A 197 12.71 -11.76 -12.86
CA ALA A 197 12.46 -13.20 -12.88
C ALA A 197 10.97 -13.58 -12.96
N GLY A 198 10.06 -12.59 -12.98
CA GLY A 198 8.61 -12.83 -12.98
C GLY A 198 8.03 -13.33 -11.66
N TYR A 199 8.82 -13.30 -10.58
CA TYR A 199 8.38 -13.67 -9.24
C TYR A 199 7.40 -12.64 -8.66
N TRP A 200 7.66 -11.36 -8.90
CA TRP A 200 6.86 -10.24 -8.40
C TRP A 200 6.42 -9.31 -9.55
N PRO A 201 5.28 -9.57 -10.22
CA PRO A 201 4.78 -8.64 -11.24
C PRO A 201 4.36 -7.30 -10.63
N LEU A 202 4.57 -6.21 -11.37
CA LEU A 202 4.18 -4.85 -10.98
C LEU A 202 2.94 -4.43 -11.77
N TYR A 203 1.94 -3.91 -11.08
CA TYR A 203 0.70 -3.45 -11.72
C TYR A 203 0.01 -2.37 -10.90
N ARG A 204 -0.93 -1.68 -11.55
CA ARG A 204 -1.90 -0.77 -10.94
C ARG A 204 -3.28 -1.06 -11.49
N TYR A 205 -4.29 -0.98 -10.65
CA TYR A 205 -5.70 -1.02 -10.97
C TYR A 205 -6.30 0.29 -10.49
N ASN A 206 -6.73 1.14 -11.42
CA ASN A 206 -7.28 2.45 -11.13
C ASN A 206 -8.76 2.50 -11.55
N PRO A 207 -9.71 2.48 -10.57
CA PRO A 207 -11.14 2.56 -10.85
C PRO A 207 -11.57 3.80 -11.65
N ASP A 208 -10.86 4.93 -11.53
CA ASP A 208 -11.24 6.15 -12.24
C ASP A 208 -11.08 5.99 -13.77
N LEU A 209 -10.14 5.16 -14.23
CA LEU A 209 -10.01 4.85 -15.65
C LEU A 209 -11.25 4.12 -16.19
N ALA A 210 -11.87 3.25 -15.39
CA ALA A 210 -13.10 2.58 -15.78
C ALA A 210 -14.27 3.57 -15.94
N LYS A 211 -14.32 4.63 -15.11
CA LYS A 211 -15.30 5.73 -15.24
C LYS A 211 -15.12 6.51 -16.55
N GLU A 212 -13.89 6.55 -17.07
CA GLU A 212 -13.56 7.14 -18.37
C GLU A 212 -13.75 6.18 -19.56
N GLY A 213 -14.26 4.96 -19.33
CA GLY A 213 -14.40 3.93 -20.36
C GLY A 213 -13.08 3.35 -20.84
N LYS A 214 -12.02 3.44 -20.02
CA LYS A 214 -10.71 2.82 -20.27
C LYS A 214 -10.53 1.58 -19.39
N ASN A 215 -9.62 0.70 -19.78
CA ASN A 215 -9.24 -0.42 -18.95
C ASN A 215 -8.60 0.08 -17.63
N PRO A 216 -9.17 -0.28 -16.46
CA PRO A 216 -8.63 0.12 -15.16
C PRO A 216 -7.30 -0.57 -14.81
N PHE A 217 -7.00 -1.71 -15.42
CA PHE A 217 -5.80 -2.49 -15.12
C PHE A 217 -4.63 -2.09 -16.04
N THR A 218 -3.48 -1.78 -15.43
CA THR A 218 -2.21 -1.57 -16.11
C THR A 218 -1.15 -2.50 -15.54
N LEU A 219 -0.58 -3.37 -16.39
CA LEU A 219 0.60 -4.17 -16.09
C LEU A 219 1.86 -3.35 -16.36
N ASP A 220 2.52 -2.88 -15.29
CA ASP A 220 3.70 -2.01 -15.39
C ASP A 220 5.02 -2.79 -15.57
N SER A 221 5.08 -4.04 -15.09
CA SER A 221 6.24 -4.91 -15.32
C SER A 221 6.23 -5.47 -16.73
N LYS A 222 7.39 -5.48 -17.39
CA LYS A 222 7.60 -6.13 -18.69
C LYS A 222 7.63 -7.66 -18.54
N ASP A 223 7.70 -8.33 -19.68
CA ASP A 223 7.95 -9.77 -19.73
C ASP A 223 9.23 -10.13 -18.97
N PRO A 224 9.21 -11.21 -18.15
CA PRO A 224 10.39 -11.66 -17.42
C PRO A 224 11.58 -11.91 -18.34
N THR A 225 12.74 -11.40 -17.95
CA THR A 225 14.01 -11.59 -18.66
C THR A 225 15.01 -12.44 -17.86
N GLY A 226 14.75 -12.62 -16.56
CA GLY A 226 15.56 -13.44 -15.65
C GLY A 226 15.02 -14.86 -15.51
N SER A 227 15.86 -15.74 -14.96
CA SER A 227 15.49 -17.11 -14.60
C SER A 227 14.77 -17.12 -13.26
N PHE A 228 13.53 -17.62 -13.23
CA PHE A 228 12.78 -17.82 -11.99
C PHE A 228 13.53 -18.72 -11.01
N ARG A 229 14.10 -19.82 -11.54
CA ARG A 229 14.84 -20.80 -10.73
C ARG A 229 16.10 -20.20 -10.10
N ASP A 230 16.83 -19.38 -10.85
CA ASP A 230 18.06 -18.75 -10.34
C ASP A 230 17.74 -17.72 -9.26
N PHE A 231 16.65 -16.97 -9.42
CA PHE A 231 16.18 -16.03 -8.40
C PHE A 231 15.86 -16.75 -7.08
N ILE A 232 14.96 -17.74 -7.11
CA ILE A 232 14.57 -18.43 -5.86
C ILE A 232 15.77 -19.13 -5.22
N LEU A 233 16.67 -19.75 -5.99
CA LEU A 233 17.87 -20.40 -5.45
C LEU A 233 18.91 -19.41 -4.88
N GLY A 234 18.79 -18.12 -5.19
CA GLY A 234 19.57 -17.05 -4.57
C GLY A 234 19.23 -16.80 -3.11
N GLU A 235 18.09 -17.32 -2.63
CA GLU A 235 17.61 -17.11 -1.27
C GLU A 235 17.67 -18.41 -0.44
N VAL A 236 18.15 -18.33 0.81
CA VAL A 236 18.29 -19.51 1.68
C VAL A 236 16.94 -20.18 1.95
N ARG A 237 15.83 -19.42 1.98
CA ARG A 237 14.47 -19.98 2.17
C ARG A 237 14.06 -20.97 1.08
N TYR A 238 14.76 -21.02 -0.06
CA TYR A 238 14.57 -22.04 -1.10
C TYR A 238 15.77 -22.97 -1.22
N ALA A 239 17.00 -22.43 -1.20
CA ALA A 239 18.22 -23.24 -1.32
C ALA A 239 18.31 -24.33 -0.22
N SER A 240 17.81 -24.04 0.98
CA SER A 240 17.70 -25.02 2.07
C SER A 240 16.80 -26.21 1.74
N LEU A 241 15.70 -26.00 1.00
CA LEU A 241 14.83 -27.08 0.54
C LEU A 241 15.57 -28.01 -0.41
N LYS A 242 16.28 -27.45 -1.40
CA LYS A 242 17.05 -28.23 -2.37
C LYS A 242 18.13 -29.08 -1.71
N LYS A 243 18.76 -28.56 -0.65
CA LYS A 243 19.76 -29.29 0.13
C LYS A 243 19.15 -30.42 0.97
N ALA A 244 18.00 -30.19 1.59
CA ALA A 244 17.39 -31.15 2.52
C ALA A 244 16.53 -32.21 1.81
N PHE A 245 15.79 -31.83 0.78
CA PHE A 245 14.81 -32.66 0.07
C PHE A 245 14.87 -32.42 -1.46
N PRO A 246 15.91 -32.92 -2.15
CA PRO A 246 16.18 -32.54 -3.54
C PRO A 246 15.04 -32.81 -4.54
N ASP A 247 14.38 -33.97 -4.42
CA ASP A 247 13.30 -34.39 -5.33
C ASP A 247 12.04 -33.54 -5.10
N VAL A 248 11.72 -33.31 -3.82
CA VAL A 248 10.61 -32.45 -3.39
C VAL A 248 10.82 -31.00 -3.83
N ALA A 249 12.07 -30.53 -3.76
CA ALA A 249 12.43 -29.19 -4.18
C ALA A 249 12.20 -29.00 -5.68
N ASP A 250 12.64 -29.94 -6.52
CA ASP A 250 12.46 -29.83 -7.97
C ASP A 250 10.98 -29.78 -8.35
N GLU A 251 10.15 -30.67 -7.77
CA GLU A 251 8.70 -30.66 -7.98
C GLU A 251 8.08 -29.31 -7.59
N LEU A 252 8.42 -28.79 -6.40
CA LEU A 252 7.85 -27.53 -5.92
C LEU A 252 8.36 -26.31 -6.68
N PHE A 253 9.61 -26.32 -7.15
CA PHE A 253 10.18 -25.21 -7.92
C PHE A 253 9.61 -25.14 -9.32
N ASP A 254 9.47 -26.29 -10.00
CA ASP A 254 8.81 -26.36 -11.31
C ASP A 254 7.36 -25.88 -11.22
N ARG A 255 6.67 -26.26 -10.13
CA ARG A 255 5.30 -25.79 -9.87
C ARG A 255 5.25 -24.29 -9.57
N ALA A 256 6.18 -23.76 -8.77
CA ALA A 256 6.24 -22.34 -8.45
C ALA A 256 6.49 -21.48 -9.71
N GLU A 257 7.38 -21.91 -10.60
CA GLU A 257 7.66 -21.25 -11.87
C GLU A 257 6.43 -21.26 -12.79
N LYS A 258 5.74 -22.41 -12.87
CA LYS A 258 4.47 -22.52 -13.61
C LYS A 258 3.40 -21.60 -13.04
N GLU A 259 3.21 -21.59 -11.72
CA GLU A 259 2.26 -20.70 -11.03
C GLU A 259 2.55 -19.21 -11.30
N ALA A 260 3.83 -18.82 -11.33
CA ALA A 260 4.26 -17.47 -11.64
C ALA A 260 3.95 -17.09 -13.10
N LYS A 261 4.26 -17.98 -14.04
CA LYS A 261 3.94 -17.80 -15.46
C LYS A 261 2.43 -17.67 -15.70
N GLU A 262 1.64 -18.58 -15.14
CA GLU A 262 0.17 -18.55 -15.26
C GLU A 262 -0.42 -17.25 -14.71
N LYS A 263 0.15 -16.74 -13.60
CA LYS A 263 -0.26 -15.47 -13.01
C LYS A 263 0.05 -14.29 -13.91
N ILE A 264 1.24 -14.23 -14.51
CA ILE A 264 1.61 -13.18 -15.47
C ILE A 264 0.71 -13.25 -16.70
N ASP A 265 0.48 -14.44 -17.25
CA ASP A 265 -0.40 -14.63 -18.41
C ASP A 265 -1.84 -14.17 -18.12
N TYR A 266 -2.33 -14.41 -16.91
CA TYR A 266 -3.61 -13.89 -16.46
C TYR A 266 -3.62 -12.35 -16.38
N TYR A 267 -2.59 -11.73 -15.81
CA TYR A 267 -2.49 -10.27 -15.78
C TYR A 267 -2.34 -9.63 -17.16
N LYS A 268 -1.63 -10.28 -18.09
CA LYS A 268 -1.58 -9.84 -19.50
C LYS A 268 -2.96 -9.83 -20.13
N LYS A 269 -3.79 -10.85 -19.88
CA LYS A 269 -5.17 -10.90 -20.35
C LYS A 269 -5.98 -9.73 -19.79
N LEU A 270 -5.89 -9.47 -18.49
CA LEU A 270 -6.57 -8.32 -17.87
C LEU A 270 -6.13 -7.00 -18.53
N ASN A 271 -4.84 -6.84 -18.78
CA ASN A 271 -4.28 -5.63 -19.41
C ASN A 271 -4.67 -5.45 -20.89
N SER A 272 -5.08 -6.53 -21.57
CA SER A 272 -5.52 -6.49 -22.96
C SER A 272 -7.04 -6.45 -23.13
N MET A 273 -7.81 -6.42 -22.02
CA MET A 273 -9.26 -6.24 -22.10
C MET A 273 -9.57 -4.82 -22.60
N GLU A 274 -10.47 -4.72 -23.56
CA GLU A 274 -11.03 -3.45 -24.05
C GLU A 274 -12.18 -3.00 -23.15
#